data_AF-A0A6V7LS79-F1
#
_entry.id   AF-A0A6V7LS79-F1
#
_cell.length_a   1.000
_cell.length_b   1.000
_cell.length_c   1.000
_cell.angle_alpha   90.00
_cell.angle_beta   90.00
_cell.angle_gamma   90.00
#
_symmetry.space_group_name_H-M   'P 1'
#
loop_
_entity.id
_entity.type
_entity.pdbx_description
1 polymer ?
#
loop_
_entity_poly.entity_id
_entity_poly.type
_entity_poly.pdbx_seq_one_letter_code
_entity_poly.pdbx_strand_id
1 'polypeptide(L)'
;MMEDEDGPSLKRPRQAVQQRQAANLRERRRMQNINDAFEGLRAHLPTLPYEKRLSKVDTLRLAIGYITFLTELVRADKGSDNHNGSNTISRAAGRENAEKIIVH
;
A
#
# COMPACT_ATOMS: atom_id res chain seq x y z
N MET A 1 -30.47 -20.28 58.79
CA MET A 1 -30.64 -20.13 57.33
C MET A 1 -29.60 -19.11 56.91
N MET A 2 -28.55 -19.56 56.21
CA MET A 2 -27.53 -18.71 55.61
C MET A 2 -28.13 -18.09 54.35
N GLU A 3 -28.12 -16.77 54.25
CA GLU A 3 -28.40 -16.10 52.98
C GLU A 3 -27.07 -15.95 52.22
N ASP A 4 -27.04 -16.51 51.02
CA ASP A 4 -25.90 -16.52 50.11
C ASP A 4 -25.64 -15.11 49.55
N GLU A 5 -24.63 -14.43 50.09
CA GLU A 5 -24.09 -13.17 49.55
C GLU A 5 -23.12 -13.45 48.40
N ASP A 6 -23.66 -13.78 47.22
CA ASP A 6 -22.90 -13.76 45.96
C ASP A 6 -22.88 -12.33 45.39
N GLY A 7 -22.07 -11.48 46.03
CA GLY A 7 -21.78 -10.12 45.56
C GLY A 7 -21.07 -10.12 44.19
N PRO A 8 -21.24 -9.07 43.38
CA PRO A 8 -20.74 -9.04 42.01
C PRO A 8 -19.22 -9.23 42.00
N SER A 9 -18.76 -10.32 41.37
CA SER A 9 -17.34 -10.63 41.18
C SER A 9 -16.63 -9.50 40.44
N LEU A 10 -16.14 -8.52 41.20
CA LEU A 10 -15.19 -7.50 40.79
C LEU A 10 -13.93 -8.24 40.33
N LYS A 11 -13.84 -8.53 39.03
CA LYS A 11 -12.68 -9.16 38.39
C LYS A 11 -11.43 -8.48 38.93
N ARG A 12 -10.65 -9.23 39.73
CA ARG A 12 -9.54 -8.68 40.52
C ARG A 12 -8.66 -7.82 39.61
N PRO A 13 -8.27 -6.59 40.00
CA PRO A 13 -7.55 -5.64 39.13
C PRO A 13 -6.36 -6.25 38.38
N ARG A 14 -5.69 -7.24 38.99
CA ARG A 14 -4.58 -8.01 38.41
C ARG A 14 -4.96 -8.77 37.13
N GLN A 15 -6.14 -9.39 37.05
CA GLN A 15 -6.59 -10.14 35.88
C GLN A 15 -6.91 -9.20 34.71
N ALA A 16 -7.54 -8.06 34.98
CA ALA A 16 -7.82 -7.04 33.97
C ALA A 16 -6.52 -6.46 33.37
N VAL A 17 -5.50 -6.22 34.21
CA VAL A 17 -4.18 -5.77 33.76
C VAL A 17 -3.49 -6.83 32.88
N GLN A 18 -3.54 -8.11 33.25
CA GLN A 18 -2.96 -9.19 32.45
C GLN A 18 -3.65 -9.33 31.08
N GLN A 19 -4.99 -9.24 31.04
CA GLN A 19 -5.74 -9.26 29.77
C GLN A 19 -5.38 -8.08 28.87
N ARG A 20 -5.23 -6.88 29.44
CA ARG A 20 -4.80 -5.68 28.71
C ARG A 20 -3.38 -5.85 28.16
N GLN A 21 -2.45 -6.38 28.96
CA GLN A 21 -1.08 -6.65 28.52
C GLN A 21 -1.05 -7.67 27.38
N ALA A 22 -1.81 -8.76 27.49
CA ALA A 22 -1.93 -9.76 26.42
C ALA A 22 -2.51 -9.16 25.14
N ALA A 23 -3.53 -8.30 25.24
CA ALA A 23 -4.09 -7.58 24.09
C ALA A 23 -3.07 -6.65 23.42
N ASN A 24 -2.35 -5.85 24.22
CA ASN A 24 -1.31 -4.95 23.70
C ASN A 24 -0.18 -5.72 23.01
N LEU A 25 0.20 -6.89 23.53
CA LEU A 25 1.22 -7.73 22.89
C LEU A 25 0.75 -8.27 21.54
N ARG A 26 -0.51 -8.73 21.45
CA ARG A 26 -1.10 -9.20 20.19
C ARG A 26 -1.13 -8.09 19.14
N GLU A 27 -1.56 -6.89 19.51
CA GLU A 27 -1.61 -5.78 18.57
C GLU A 27 -0.21 -5.35 18.12
N ARG A 28 0.78 -5.35 19.02
CA ARG A 28 2.17 -5.11 18.63
C ARG A 28 2.67 -6.12 17.59
N ARG A 29 2.38 -7.41 17.78
CA ARG A 29 2.75 -8.45 16.81
C ARG A 29 2.03 -8.26 15.48
N ARG A 30 0.74 -7.94 15.50
CA ARG A 30 -0.01 -7.60 14.29
C ARG A 30 0.62 -6.42 13.54
N MET A 31 0.98 -5.36 14.24
CA MET A 31 1.65 -4.20 13.64
C MET A 31 3.05 -4.52 13.10
N GLN A 32 3.81 -5.38 13.78
CA GLN A 32 5.10 -5.85 13.28
C GLN A 32 4.93 -6.56 11.93
N ASN A 33 4.00 -7.51 11.85
CA ASN A 33 3.72 -8.24 10.61
C ASN A 33 3.34 -7.30 9.45
N ILE A 34 2.55 -6.25 9.73
CA ILE A 34 2.21 -5.24 8.72
C ILE A 34 3.45 -4.46 8.27
N ASN A 35 4.31 -4.06 9.20
CA ASN A 35 5.51 -3.31 8.87
C ASN A 35 6.50 -4.14 8.07
N ASP A 36 6.62 -5.44 8.37
CA ASP A 36 7.46 -6.38 7.62
C ASP A 36 6.92 -6.57 6.19
N ALA A 37 5.60 -6.69 6.02
CA ALA A 37 4.98 -6.73 4.70
C ALA A 37 5.22 -5.44 3.90
N PHE A 38 5.16 -4.27 4.55
CA PHE A 38 5.50 -2.99 3.92
C PHE A 38 6.97 -2.94 3.48
N GLU A 39 7.88 -3.53 4.23
CA GLU A 39 9.30 -3.60 3.85
C GLU A 39 9.51 -4.56 2.68
N GLY A 40 8.84 -5.72 2.69
CA GLY A 40 8.80 -6.63 1.56
C GLY A 40 8.28 -5.96 0.29
N LEU A 41 7.24 -5.12 0.39
CA LEU A 41 6.76 -4.34 -0.74
C LEU A 41 7.82 -3.36 -1.26
N ARG A 42 8.48 -2.60 -0.36
CA ARG A 42 9.54 -1.65 -0.75
C ARG A 42 10.69 -2.29 -1.49
N ALA A 43 11.08 -3.51 -1.11
CA ALA A 43 12.16 -4.24 -1.78
C ALA A 43 11.89 -4.56 -3.26
N HIS A 44 10.61 -4.53 -3.68
CA HIS A 44 10.21 -4.75 -5.08
C HIS A 44 9.93 -3.44 -5.83
N LEU A 45 10.02 -2.29 -5.16
CA LEU A 45 9.81 -0.99 -5.81
C LEU A 45 11.11 -0.50 -6.45
N PRO A 46 11.03 0.15 -7.62
CA PRO A 46 12.19 0.76 -8.24
C PRO A 46 12.59 2.02 -7.47
N THR A 47 13.61 1.92 -6.61
CA THR A 47 14.19 3.04 -5.84
C THR A 47 15.71 3.01 -5.89
N LEU A 48 16.37 4.14 -5.64
CA LEU A 48 17.84 4.15 -5.60
C LEU A 48 18.35 3.46 -4.34
N PRO A 49 19.51 2.75 -4.38
CA PRO A 49 20.05 1.99 -3.24
C PRO A 49 20.30 2.81 -1.97
N TYR A 50 20.50 4.12 -2.09
CA TYR A 50 20.77 5.04 -0.97
C TYR A 50 19.60 5.99 -0.69
N GLU A 51 18.44 5.74 -1.30
CA GLU A 51 17.29 6.60 -1.15
C GLU A 51 16.66 6.46 0.23
N LYS A 52 16.13 7.57 0.73
CA LYS A 52 15.41 7.57 2.00
C LYS A 52 14.22 6.61 1.93
N ARG A 53 14.02 5.83 2.99
CA ARG A 53 12.86 4.93 3.13
C ARG A 53 11.55 5.67 2.86
N LEU A 54 10.78 5.18 1.89
CA LEU A 54 9.51 5.75 1.49
C LEU A 54 8.47 5.70 2.62
N SER A 55 7.64 6.75 2.72
CA SER A 55 6.48 6.78 3.62
C SER A 55 5.48 5.67 3.23
N LYS A 56 4.55 5.31 4.13
CA LYS A 56 3.53 4.28 3.82
C LYS A 56 2.67 4.70 2.61
N VAL A 57 2.29 5.97 2.53
CA VAL A 57 1.47 6.50 1.41
C VAL A 57 2.26 6.47 0.11
N ASP A 58 3.52 6.93 0.13
CA ASP A 58 4.34 6.95 -1.09
C ASP A 58 4.68 5.54 -1.56
N THR A 59 4.91 4.60 -0.63
CA THR A 59 5.10 3.18 -0.95
C THR A 59 3.89 2.63 -1.71
N LEU A 60 2.66 2.93 -1.26
CA LEU A 60 1.44 2.47 -1.92
C LEU A 60 1.25 3.13 -3.29
N ARG A 61 1.46 4.45 -3.38
CA ARG A 61 1.35 5.19 -4.65
C ARG A 61 2.34 4.68 -5.69
N LEU A 62 3.60 4.50 -5.30
CA LEU A 62 4.65 3.98 -6.18
C LEU A 62 4.36 2.54 -6.61
N ALA A 63 3.87 1.69 -5.70
CA ALA A 63 3.48 0.32 -6.04
C ALA A 63 2.38 0.28 -7.11
N ILE A 64 1.33 1.10 -6.96
CA ILE A 64 0.24 1.20 -7.94
C ILE A 64 0.80 1.65 -9.30
N GLY A 65 1.62 2.73 -9.31
CA GLY A 65 2.23 3.23 -10.53
C GLY A 65 3.13 2.20 -11.21
N TYR A 66 3.91 1.45 -10.42
CA TYR A 66 4.83 0.45 -10.96
C TYR A 66 4.10 -0.75 -11.56
N ILE A 67 3.01 -1.22 -10.94
CA ILE A 67 2.15 -2.28 -11.52
C ILE A 67 1.57 -1.81 -12.86
N THR A 68 1.04 -0.59 -12.93
CA THR A 68 0.51 -0.02 -14.18
C THR A 68 1.58 0.06 -15.26
N PHE A 69 2.77 0.59 -14.92
CA PHE A 69 3.90 0.69 -15.84
C PHE A 69 4.31 -0.67 -16.41
N LEU A 70 4.51 -1.67 -15.55
CA LEU A 70 4.87 -3.02 -16.00
C LEU A 70 3.77 -3.66 -16.86
N THR A 71 2.51 -3.40 -16.53
CA THR A 71 1.36 -3.89 -17.33
C THR A 71 1.35 -3.29 -18.73
N GLU A 72 1.59 -1.97 -18.85
CA GLU A 72 1.68 -1.29 -20.14
C GLU A 72 2.88 -1.75 -20.96
N LEU A 73 4.05 -1.89 -20.32
CA LEU A 73 5.27 -2.39 -20.95
C LEU A 73 5.05 -3.77 -21.59
N VAL A 74 4.44 -4.70 -20.85
CA VAL A 74 4.13 -6.05 -21.36
C VAL A 74 3.11 -6.01 -22.50
N ARG A 75 2.15 -5.08 -22.49
CA ARG A 75 1.17 -4.92 -23.58
C ARG A 75 1.79 -4.37 -24.85
N ALA A 76 2.72 -3.41 -24.71
CA ALA A 76 3.46 -2.86 -25.83
C ALA A 76 4.34 -3.91 -26.50
N ASP A 77 5.02 -4.74 -25.71
CA ASP A 77 5.86 -5.84 -26.21
C ASP A 77 5.04 -6.85 -27.04
N LYS A 78 3.88 -7.28 -26.54
CA LYS A 78 2.93 -8.18 -27.25
C LYS A 78 2.30 -7.58 -28.52
N GLY A 79 2.35 -6.26 -28.70
CA GLY A 79 1.90 -5.59 -29.93
C GLY A 79 2.90 -5.68 -31.09
N SER A 80 4.12 -6.15 -30.83
CA SER A 80 5.22 -6.20 -31.81
C SER A 80 5.22 -7.45 -32.69
N ASP A 81 4.47 -8.49 -32.30
CA ASP A 81 4.29 -9.76 -33.03
C ASP A 81 3.23 -9.70 -34.14
N ASN A 82 2.81 -8.51 -34.58
CA ASN A 82 1.88 -8.36 -35.69
C ASN A 82 2.53 -7.64 -36.89
N HIS A 83 3.55 -8.28 -37.48
CA HIS A 83 3.96 -7.97 -38.85
C HIS A 83 3.00 -8.66 -39.83
N ASN A 84 1.94 -7.95 -40.22
CA ASN A 84 1.43 -8.06 -41.58
C ASN A 84 1.05 -6.66 -42.09
N GLY A 85 1.73 -6.24 -43.16
CA GLY A 85 1.68 -4.88 -43.67
C GLY A 85 0.37 -4.48 -44.31
N SER A 86 0.10 -3.18 -44.34
CA SER A 86 -0.23 -2.42 -45.57
C SER A 86 -0.55 -0.95 -45.25
N ASN A 87 0.07 -0.07 -46.04
CA ASN A 87 -0.38 1.26 -46.46
C ASN A 87 -0.35 2.47 -45.49
N THR A 88 0.76 3.21 -45.59
CA THR A 88 0.87 4.56 -46.18
C THR A 88 -0.29 5.59 -46.03
N ILE A 89 0.11 6.75 -45.49
CA ILE A 89 -0.22 8.15 -45.88
C ILE A 89 -1.37 8.90 -45.14
N SER A 90 -0.96 10.06 -44.58
CA SER A 90 -1.72 11.29 -44.27
C SER A 90 -2.59 11.32 -43.00
N ARG A 91 -2.73 12.39 -42.21
CA ARG A 91 -2.31 13.81 -42.22
C ARG A 91 -2.71 14.38 -40.84
N ALA A 92 -1.79 15.08 -40.16
CA ALA A 92 -1.91 16.50 -39.81
C ALA A 92 -2.70 16.91 -38.54
N ALA A 93 -1.96 17.65 -37.68
CA ALA A 93 -2.31 18.92 -37.01
C ALA A 93 -2.88 18.95 -35.57
N GLY A 94 -2.24 19.81 -34.74
CA GLY A 94 -2.75 20.44 -33.53
C GLY A 94 -2.16 19.89 -32.21
N ARG A 95 -0.93 20.21 -31.77
CA ARG A 95 -0.38 21.49 -31.28
C ARG A 95 -1.13 22.13 -30.09
N GLU A 96 -0.51 21.95 -28.91
CA GLU A 96 -0.18 22.90 -27.83
C GLU A 96 -1.25 23.62 -26.97
N ASN A 97 -0.93 23.72 -25.66
CA ASN A 97 -1.13 24.81 -24.67
C ASN A 97 -1.45 24.19 -23.27
N ALA A 98 -0.48 23.92 -22.38
CA ALA A 98 0.29 24.83 -21.53
C ALA A 98 -0.57 25.73 -20.59
N GLU A 99 -0.40 25.49 -19.29
CA GLU A 99 -0.46 26.42 -18.15
C GLU A 99 -1.58 27.49 -18.08
N LYS A 100 -2.54 27.32 -17.15
CA LYS A 100 -3.10 28.43 -16.33
C LYS A 100 -3.52 27.89 -14.95
N ILE A 101 -2.76 28.14 -13.90
CA ILE A 101 -2.80 29.30 -12.97
C ILE A 101 -3.55 28.95 -11.67
N ILE A 102 -2.74 28.93 -10.60
CA ILE A 102 -3.10 29.12 -9.19
C ILE A 102 -3.97 30.37 -9.03
N VAL A 103 -5.12 30.28 -8.35
CA VAL A 103 -5.64 31.41 -7.56
C VAL A 103 -6.35 30.91 -6.31
N HIS A 104 -5.79 31.38 -5.18
CA HIS A 104 -6.23 31.49 -3.78
C HIS A 104 -7.05 30.38 -3.12
#